data_AF-A0A6A6IGM3-F1
#
_entry.id   AF-A0A6A6IGM3-F1
#
_cell.length_a   1.000
_cell.length_b   1.000
_cell.length_c   1.000
_cell.angle_alpha   90.00
_cell.angle_beta   90.00
_cell.angle_gamma   90.00
#
_symmetry.space_group_name_H-M   'P 1'
#
loop_
_entity.id
_entity.type
_entity.pdbx_description
1 polymer ?
#
loop_
_entity_poly.entity_id
_entity_poly.type
_entity_poly.pdbx_seq_one_letter_code
_entity_poly.pdbx_strand_id
1 'polypeptide(L)'
;MPPPSIISSFLSVQPLEPVLVFNTVDDAAYFQTHCKQGRILPDQRSRWVFLPMPEGLLRVRTARNGDVAYEFDSHQHARAFNDSIKGLGRIFQNTHDKPIWDRTVYLGKQT
;
A
#
# COMPACT_ATOMS: atom_id res chain seq x y z
N MET A 1 5.13 -18.43 10.05
CA MET A 1 5.42 -17.00 10.26
C MET A 1 4.12 -16.23 10.22
N PRO A 2 3.93 -15.19 11.04
CA PRO A 2 2.83 -14.26 10.86
C PRO A 2 2.93 -13.58 9.47
N PRO A 3 1.81 -13.12 8.90
CA PRO A 3 1.85 -12.36 7.66
C PRO A 3 2.67 -11.06 7.84
N PRO A 4 3.41 -10.63 6.81
CA PRO A 4 4.20 -9.40 6.88
C PRO A 4 3.28 -8.20 7.07
N SER A 5 3.72 -7.24 7.88
CA SER A 5 2.95 -6.03 8.19
C SER A 5 3.59 -4.80 7.57
N ILE A 6 2.79 -4.02 6.84
CA ILE A 6 3.19 -2.72 6.30
C ILE A 6 3.07 -1.70 7.42
N ILE A 7 4.21 -1.18 7.90
CA ILE A 7 4.21 -0.20 8.99
C ILE A 7 3.91 1.21 8.51
N SER A 8 4.24 1.49 7.25
CA SER A 8 3.97 2.77 6.58
C SER A 8 4.14 2.60 5.06
N SER A 9 3.80 3.63 4.30
CA SER A 9 4.04 3.67 2.86
C SER A 9 4.17 5.12 2.39
N PHE A 10 4.73 5.35 1.21
CA PHE A 10 4.83 6.69 0.63
C PHE A 10 4.94 6.61 -0.89
N LEU A 11 4.91 7.77 -1.55
CA LEU A 11 5.21 7.89 -2.97
C LEU A 11 6.65 8.41 -3.12
N SER A 12 7.55 7.57 -3.64
CA SER A 12 8.88 8.03 -4.05
C SER A 12 8.75 8.91 -5.28
N VAL A 13 9.66 9.87 -5.46
CA VAL A 13 9.74 10.72 -6.66
C VAL A 13 10.83 10.25 -7.63
N GLN A 14 11.70 9.33 -7.21
CA GLN A 14 12.77 8.79 -8.03
C GLN A 14 13.07 7.33 -7.63
N PRO A 15 12.56 6.32 -8.36
CA PRO A 15 11.51 6.43 -9.39
C PRO A 15 10.19 6.92 -8.79
N LEU A 16 9.30 7.48 -9.63
CA LEU A 16 7.96 7.91 -9.22
C LEU A 16 7.07 6.69 -9.01
N GLU A 17 7.10 6.12 -7.80
CA GLU A 17 6.51 4.82 -7.48
C GLU A 17 6.04 4.73 -6.02
N PRO A 18 4.95 3.98 -5.73
CA PRO A 18 4.61 3.64 -4.36
C PRO A 18 5.68 2.78 -3.71
N VAL A 19 5.96 3.07 -2.44
CA VAL A 19 6.89 2.32 -1.62
C VAL A 19 6.18 1.84 -0.36
N LEU A 20 6.20 0.53 -0.15
CA LEU A 20 5.78 -0.10 1.09
C LEU A 20 6.95 -0.23 2.04
N VAL A 21 6.75 0.15 3.30
CA VAL A 21 7.77 0.04 4.34
C VAL A 21 7.38 -1.08 5.29
N PHE A 22 8.25 -2.07 5.40
CA PHE A 22 8.09 -3.20 6.32
C PHE A 22 8.92 -3.02 7.59
N ASN A 23 8.56 -3.77 8.62
CA ASN A 23 9.25 -3.71 9.91
C ASN A 23 10.68 -4.28 9.81
N THR A 24 10.82 -5.46 9.19
CA THR A 24 12.07 -6.20 9.03
C THR A 24 12.44 -6.40 7.56
N VAL A 25 13.69 -6.76 7.29
CA VAL A 25 14.15 -7.13 5.94
C VAL A 25 13.53 -8.46 5.51
N ASP A 26 13.38 -9.40 6.45
CA ASP A 26 12.77 -10.70 6.20
C ASP A 26 11.30 -10.56 5.78
N ASP A 27 10.54 -9.64 6.39
CA ASP A 27 9.16 -9.34 5.99
C ASP A 27 9.08 -8.79 4.57
N ALA A 28 9.99 -7.87 4.22
CA ALA A 28 10.06 -7.30 2.87
C ALA A 28 10.43 -8.35 1.82
N ALA A 29 11.41 -9.20 2.12
CA ALA A 29 11.83 -10.30 1.24
C ALA A 29 10.72 -11.36 1.11
N TYR A 30 10.06 -11.71 2.22
CA TYR A 30 8.90 -12.60 2.22
C TYR A 30 7.77 -12.01 1.38
N PHE A 31 7.45 -10.72 1.55
CA PHE A 31 6.46 -10.07 0.70
C PHE A 31 6.85 -10.09 -0.78
N GLN A 32 8.11 -9.77 -1.12
CA GLN A 32 8.60 -9.77 -2.50
C GLN A 32 8.43 -11.15 -3.17
N THR A 33 8.73 -12.24 -2.46
CA THR A 33 8.56 -13.60 -3.01
C THR A 33 7.09 -13.97 -3.28
N HIS A 34 6.14 -13.37 -2.56
CA HIS A 34 4.70 -13.61 -2.72
C HIS A 34 4.01 -12.57 -3.61
N CYS A 35 4.62 -11.41 -3.81
CA CYS A 35 4.15 -10.29 -4.60
C CYS A 35 5.15 -9.99 -5.73
N LYS A 36 4.99 -10.68 -6.87
CA LYS A 36 5.94 -10.66 -7.99
C LYS A 36 6.19 -9.28 -8.62
N GLN A 37 5.26 -8.34 -8.44
CA GLN A 37 5.40 -6.96 -8.92
C GLN A 37 6.23 -6.08 -7.97
N GLY A 38 6.36 -6.48 -6.70
CA GLY A 38 7.15 -5.77 -5.71
C GLY A 38 8.63 -6.01 -5.95
N ARG A 39 9.43 -4.95 -5.83
CA ARG A 39 10.89 -5.05 -5.94
C ARG A 39 11.59 -4.27 -4.85
N ILE A 40 12.67 -4.86 -4.34
CA ILE A 40 13.62 -4.16 -3.47
C ILE A 40 14.75 -3.66 -4.37
N LEU A 41 15.01 -2.35 -4.35
CA LEU A 41 16.08 -1.76 -5.14
C LEU A 41 17.42 -1.86 -4.40
N PRO A 42 18.55 -2.15 -5.10
CA PRO A 42 19.84 -2.42 -4.46
C PRO A 42 20.41 -1.20 -3.70
N ASP A 43 20.18 0.01 -4.22
CA ASP A 43 20.68 1.26 -3.63
C ASP A 43 19.71 1.89 -2.62
N GLN A 44 18.64 1.19 -2.26
CA GLN A 44 17.61 1.67 -1.35
C GLN A 44 17.58 0.81 -0.08
N ARG A 45 16.79 1.24 0.91
CA ARG A 45 16.66 0.47 2.16
C ARG A 45 16.04 -0.89 1.85
N SER A 46 16.65 -1.97 2.32
CA SER A 46 16.18 -3.35 2.06
C SER A 46 14.81 -3.68 2.68
N ARG A 47 14.25 -2.79 3.50
CA ARG A 47 12.89 -2.88 4.05
C ARG A 47 11.83 -2.21 3.16
N TRP A 48 12.25 -1.59 2.06
CA TRP A 48 11.40 -0.85 1.14
C TRP A 48 11.10 -1.70 -0.08
N VAL A 49 9.82 -1.94 -0.32
CA VAL A 49 9.35 -2.62 -1.52
C VAL A 49 8.66 -1.61 -2.41
N PHE A 50 9.25 -1.37 -3.57
CA PHE A 50 8.71 -0.52 -4.62
C PHE A 50 7.66 -1.30 -5.41
N LEU A 51 6.55 -0.65 -5.72
CA LEU A 51 5.49 -1.20 -6.55
C LEU A 51 5.40 -0.38 -7.84
N PRO A 52 4.94 -0.98 -8.95
CA PRO A 52 4.52 -0.22 -10.12
C PRO A 52 3.46 0.83 -9.72
N MET A 53 3.41 1.94 -10.45
CA MET A 53 2.36 2.93 -10.27
C MET A 53 0.99 2.28 -10.56
N PRO A 54 0.06 2.25 -9.58
CA PRO A 54 -1.24 1.64 -9.80
C PRO A 54 -2.13 2.53 -10.67
N GLU A 55 -2.95 1.88 -11.48
CA GLU A 55 -3.92 2.56 -12.34
C GLU A 55 -4.93 3.38 -11.52
N GLY A 56 -5.32 4.54 -12.04
CA GLY A 56 -6.33 5.39 -11.41
C GLY A 56 -5.91 6.08 -10.12
N LEU A 57 -4.63 6.03 -9.73
CA LEU A 57 -4.15 6.74 -8.53
C LEU A 57 -4.24 8.26 -8.74
N LEU A 58 -5.03 8.92 -7.90
CA LEU A 58 -5.20 10.37 -7.93
C LEU A 58 -4.27 11.07 -6.96
N ARG A 59 -4.14 10.51 -5.75
CA ARG A 59 -3.39 11.16 -4.66
C ARG A 59 -2.92 10.16 -3.61
N VAL A 60 -1.76 10.46 -3.03
CA VAL A 60 -1.27 9.84 -1.79
C VAL A 60 -1.22 10.92 -0.70
N ARG A 61 -1.77 10.64 0.48
CA ARG A 61 -1.78 11.57 1.62
C ARG A 61 -1.67 10.85 2.94
N THR A 62 -1.14 11.52 3.96
CA THR A 62 -1.22 11.04 5.33
C THR A 62 -2.68 11.02 5.80
N ALA A 63 -3.06 9.95 6.47
CA ALA A 63 -4.36 9.75 7.11
C ALA A 63 -4.19 9.72 8.65
N ARG A 64 -5.27 9.40 9.38
CA ARG A 64 -5.23 9.35 10.84
C ARG A 64 -4.29 8.23 11.33
N ASN A 65 -3.73 8.40 12.52
CA ASN A 65 -2.91 7.39 13.21
C ASN A 65 -1.65 6.94 12.44
N GLY A 66 -1.11 7.79 11.57
CA GLY A 66 0.10 7.47 10.80
C GLY A 66 -0.14 6.58 9.59
N ASP A 67 -1.40 6.29 9.27
CA ASP A 67 -1.76 5.65 8.01
C ASP A 67 -1.43 6.56 6.83
N VAL A 68 -1.26 5.93 5.68
CA VAL A 68 -1.17 6.59 4.38
C VAL A 68 -2.32 6.11 3.51
N ALA A 69 -3.05 7.08 2.99
CA ALA A 69 -4.22 6.88 2.14
C ALA A 69 -3.83 7.06 0.67
N TYR A 70 -4.07 6.02 -0.12
CA TYR A 70 -4.00 6.02 -1.58
C TYR A 70 -5.41 6.19 -2.12
N GLU A 71 -5.68 7.34 -2.73
CA GLU A 71 -7.00 7.70 -3.26
C GLU A 71 -7.04 7.45 -4.77
N PHE A 72 -8.06 6.75 -5.21
CA PHE A 72 -8.26 6.32 -6.59
C PHE A 72 -9.51 6.97 -7.19
N ASP A 73 -9.55 7.03 -8.52
CA ASP A 73 -10.71 7.52 -9.27
C ASP A 73 -11.96 6.62 -9.08
N SER A 74 -11.77 5.31 -8.89
CA SER A 74 -12.81 4.30 -8.79
C SER A 74 -12.55 3.29 -7.67
N HIS A 75 -13.62 2.68 -7.16
CA HIS A 75 -13.52 1.61 -6.16
C HIS A 75 -12.84 0.36 -6.73
N GLN A 76 -13.00 0.09 -8.04
CA GLN A 76 -12.38 -1.02 -8.71
C GLN A 76 -10.85 -0.90 -8.73
N HIS A 77 -10.31 0.30 -8.99
CA HIS A 77 -8.86 0.54 -8.94
C HIS A 77 -8.32 0.45 -7.51
N ALA A 78 -9.05 0.99 -6.52
CA ALA A 78 -8.68 0.82 -5.11
C ALA A 78 -8.61 -0.68 -4.72
N ARG A 79 -9.62 -1.46 -5.11
CA ARG A 79 -9.65 -2.91 -4.86
C ARG A 79 -8.52 -3.63 -5.57
N ALA A 80 -8.30 -3.34 -6.85
CA ALA A 80 -7.23 -3.94 -7.64
C ALA A 80 -5.86 -3.67 -7.01
N PHE A 81 -5.60 -2.42 -6.57
CA PHE A 81 -4.38 -2.10 -5.84
C PHE A 81 -4.26 -2.90 -4.54
N ASN A 82 -5.33 -2.97 -3.73
CA ASN A 82 -5.29 -3.73 -2.48
C ASN A 82 -5.04 -5.23 -2.72
N ASP A 83 -5.68 -5.83 -3.72
CA ASP A 83 -5.47 -7.22 -4.12
C ASP A 83 -4.02 -7.45 -4.59
N SER A 84 -3.45 -6.46 -5.29
CA SER A 84 -2.07 -6.47 -5.77
C SER A 84 -1.05 -6.52 -4.62
N ILE A 85 -1.39 -5.94 -3.46
CA ILE A 85 -0.60 -6.02 -2.22
C ILE A 85 -1.10 -7.11 -1.26
N LYS A 86 -1.80 -8.13 -1.79
CA LYS A 86 -2.30 -9.29 -1.03
C LYS A 86 -3.29 -8.95 0.08
N GLY A 87 -4.04 -7.86 -0.08
CA GLY A 87 -5.05 -7.42 0.87
C GLY A 87 -4.45 -6.89 2.19
N LEU A 88 -3.17 -6.51 2.20
CA LEU A 88 -2.53 -5.93 3.38
C LEU A 88 -3.02 -4.52 3.70
N GLY A 89 -3.73 -3.86 2.78
CA GLY A 89 -4.38 -2.59 3.00
C GLY A 89 -5.84 -2.71 3.40
N ARG A 90 -6.40 -1.60 3.86
CA ARG A 90 -7.80 -1.50 4.29
C ARG A 90 -8.58 -0.65 3.29
N ILE A 91 -9.75 -1.15 2.89
CA ILE A 91 -10.78 -0.39 2.18
C ILE A 91 -12.01 -0.42 3.08
N PHE A 92 -12.52 0.74 3.48
CA PHE A 92 -13.69 0.79 4.34
C PHE A 92 -14.97 0.56 3.52
N GLN A 93 -15.88 -0.24 4.09
CA GLN A 93 -17.18 -0.45 3.48
C GLN A 93 -18.07 0.77 3.67
N ASN A 94 -19.06 0.83 2.79
CA ASN A 94 -20.13 1.81 2.77
C ASN A 94 -20.81 1.86 4.15
N THR A 95 -20.66 2.98 4.88
CA THR A 95 -21.42 3.23 6.11
C THR A 95 -22.61 4.12 5.78
N HIS A 96 -23.65 4.11 6.63
CA HIS A 96 -24.85 4.92 6.45
C HIS A 96 -24.53 6.43 6.25
N ASP A 97 -23.38 6.90 6.76
CA ASP A 97 -22.87 8.27 6.66
C ASP A 97 -22.03 8.57 5.41
N LYS A 98 -21.58 7.53 4.68
CA LYS A 98 -20.77 7.66 3.44
C LYS A 98 -21.29 6.70 2.37
N PRO A 99 -22.38 7.06 1.65
CA PRO A 99 -23.10 6.17 0.73
C PRO A 99 -22.29 5.70 -0.50
N ILE A 100 -21.04 6.14 -0.66
CA ILE A 100 -20.17 5.84 -1.79
C ILE A 100 -19.13 4.81 -1.35
N TRP A 101 -18.98 3.72 -2.11
CA TRP A 101 -17.90 2.76 -1.94
C TRP A 101 -16.55 3.47 -1.81
N ASP A 102 -15.79 3.17 -0.75
CA ASP A 102 -14.53 3.87 -0.52
C ASP A 102 -13.56 3.58 -1.67
N ARG A 103 -13.01 4.65 -2.23
CA ARG A 103 -12.04 4.63 -3.32
C ARG A 103 -10.63 4.81 -2.78
N THR A 104 -10.44 4.55 -1.49
CA THR A 104 -9.20 4.79 -0.77
C THR A 104 -8.69 3.49 -0.17
N VAL A 105 -7.40 3.21 -0.35
CA VAL A 105 -6.67 2.16 0.36
C VAL A 105 -5.82 2.78 1.45
N TYR A 106 -6.02 2.36 2.70
CA TYR A 106 -5.27 2.83 3.86
C TYR A 106 -4.22 1.80 4.24
N LEU A 107 -2.96 2.24 4.29
CA LEU A 107 -1.79 1.45 4.63
C LEU A 107 -1.08 2.02 5.86
N GLY A 108 -0.79 1.18 6.83
CA GLY A 108 -0.14 1.60 8.06
C GLY A 108 -0.34 0.57 9.16
N LYS A 109 0.32 0.83 10.30
CA LYS A 109 0.25 -0.06 11.45
C LYS A 109 -1.19 -0.13 11.98
N GLN A 110 -1.75 -1.33 12.07
CA GLN A 110 -2.86 -1.59 12.99
C GLN A 110 -2.31 -1.40 14.41
N THR A 111 -2.64 -0.28 15.04
CA THR A 111 -2.50 -0.12 16.50
C THR A 111 -3.56 -0.93 17.21
#